data_AF-A0A430KZT5-F1
#
_entry.id   AF-A0A430KZT5-F1
#
_cell.length_a   1.000
_cell.length_b   1.000
_cell.length_c   1.000
_cell.angle_alpha   90.00
_cell.angle_beta   90.00
_cell.angle_gamma   90.00
#
_symmetry.space_group_name_H-M   'P 1'
#
loop_
_entity.id
_entity.type
_entity.pdbx_description
1 polymer ?
#
loop_
_entity_poly.entity_id
_entity_poly.type
_entity_poly.pdbx_seq_one_letter_code
_entity_poly.pdbx_strand_id
1 'polypeptide(L)'
;MGHSSKHKKSKRHGKDGTRRDRHSPRTSITQLEELIASVEERQQSLARQHDEYRGLQEQAEILQDRLEDAEQTLSLLSSTSLAAQQARGLSSTSGHSGHQAIRLSSREQQLRAEIQTLPVSIAEFERRAAAMAELMARNQDEIERLQARIDEIRAAEEAEAEAAWYGGQQGGTDPGWMGDPGSGGGGGSYGYFGAGQASSSASYSQYGGA
;
A
#
# COMPACT_ATOMS: atom_id res chain seq x y z
N MET A 1 -52.23 -31.38 -63.99
CA MET A 1 -51.49 -30.23 -64.57
C MET A 1 -51.12 -29.27 -63.44
N GLY A 2 -49.84 -28.89 -63.38
CA GLY A 2 -49.30 -27.74 -62.63
C GLY A 2 -49.13 -27.90 -61.12
N HIS A 3 -47.90 -28.12 -60.64
CA HIS A 3 -47.01 -27.11 -60.01
C HIS A 3 -47.43 -26.75 -58.56
N SER A 4 -46.58 -26.58 -57.56
CA SER A 4 -45.16 -26.81 -57.31
C SER A 4 -44.94 -26.38 -55.86
N SER A 5 -44.20 -27.17 -55.10
CA SER A 5 -43.68 -26.81 -53.77
C SER A 5 -42.96 -25.45 -53.80
N LYS A 6 -43.31 -24.53 -52.88
CA LYS A 6 -42.51 -23.38 -52.44
C LYS A 6 -42.78 -23.16 -50.94
N HIS A 7 -41.80 -23.45 -50.08
CA HIS A 7 -40.99 -22.47 -49.31
C HIS A 7 -41.79 -21.68 -48.23
N LYS A 8 -41.27 -21.32 -47.06
CA LYS A 8 -39.96 -21.52 -46.40
C LYS A 8 -40.16 -21.14 -44.92
N LYS A 9 -39.47 -21.90 -44.08
CA LYS A 9 -39.03 -21.64 -42.71
C LYS A 9 -38.81 -20.15 -42.37
N SER A 10 -39.28 -19.77 -41.19
CA SER A 10 -38.69 -18.81 -40.23
C SER A 10 -38.16 -17.46 -40.75
N LYS A 11 -38.90 -16.38 -40.50
CA LYS A 11 -38.31 -15.05 -40.26
C LYS A 11 -38.31 -14.74 -38.76
N ARG A 12 -37.33 -15.30 -38.06
CA ARG A 12 -36.76 -14.72 -36.84
C ARG A 12 -35.26 -14.70 -37.06
N HIS A 13 -34.74 -13.60 -37.60
CA HIS A 13 -33.35 -13.22 -37.47
C HIS A 13 -33.25 -11.73 -37.80
N GLY A 14 -32.45 -11.02 -37.01
CA GLY A 14 -31.92 -9.73 -37.43
C GLY A 14 -32.27 -8.54 -36.55
N LYS A 15 -32.11 -8.65 -35.22
CA LYS A 15 -31.56 -7.51 -34.48
C LYS A 15 -30.83 -7.91 -33.20
N ASP A 16 -29.98 -8.92 -33.29
CA ASP A 16 -28.76 -8.96 -32.46
C ASP A 16 -27.73 -8.06 -33.17
N GLY A 17 -28.05 -6.76 -33.18
CA GLY A 17 -27.03 -5.76 -33.37
C GLY A 17 -26.23 -5.76 -32.09
N THR A 18 -25.11 -6.47 -32.11
CA THR A 18 -24.02 -6.31 -31.16
C THR A 18 -23.91 -4.84 -30.82
N ARG A 19 -24.43 -4.46 -29.65
CA ARG A 19 -23.94 -3.30 -28.93
C ARG A 19 -22.48 -3.63 -28.69
N ARG A 20 -21.62 -3.23 -29.64
CA ARG A 20 -20.26 -2.86 -29.28
C ARG A 20 -20.49 -1.81 -28.21
N ASP A 21 -20.29 -2.21 -26.96
CA ASP A 21 -20.04 -1.30 -25.86
C ASP A 21 -18.83 -0.50 -26.30
N ARG A 22 -19.08 0.56 -27.07
CA ARG A 22 -18.09 1.56 -27.39
C ARG A 22 -17.87 2.27 -26.07
N HIS A 23 -16.96 1.75 -25.26
CA HIS A 23 -16.35 2.55 -24.21
C HIS A 23 -15.83 3.80 -24.93
N SER A 24 -16.47 4.92 -24.63
CA SER A 24 -16.05 6.18 -25.21
C SER A 24 -14.69 6.49 -24.58
N PRO A 25 -13.65 6.86 -25.33
CA PRO A 25 -12.35 7.21 -24.75
C PRO A 25 -12.45 8.36 -23.73
N ARG A 26 -13.52 9.17 -23.80
CA ARG A 26 -13.82 10.16 -22.76
C ARG A 26 -14.25 9.55 -21.42
N THR A 27 -14.86 8.37 -21.43
CA THR A 27 -15.30 7.67 -20.20
C THR A 27 -14.17 6.89 -19.54
N SER A 28 -13.19 6.39 -20.30
CA SER A 28 -12.00 5.72 -19.75
C SER A 28 -11.02 6.71 -19.13
N ILE A 29 -10.82 7.88 -19.76
CA ILE A 29 -9.99 8.97 -19.20
C ILE A 29 -10.55 9.45 -17.84
N THR A 30 -11.85 9.72 -17.75
CA THR A 30 -12.46 10.15 -16.47
C THR A 30 -12.38 9.05 -15.41
N GLN A 31 -12.52 7.78 -15.78
CA GLN A 31 -12.36 6.65 -14.86
C GLN A 31 -10.90 6.53 -14.37
N LEU A 32 -9.92 6.74 -15.24
CA LEU A 32 -8.50 6.76 -14.86
C LEU A 32 -8.19 7.91 -13.92
N GLU A 33 -8.69 9.11 -14.18
CA GLU A 33 -8.53 10.28 -13.31
C GLU A 33 -9.12 10.02 -11.91
N GLU A 34 -10.32 9.43 -11.83
CA GLU A 34 -10.95 9.05 -10.55
C GLU A 34 -10.14 7.99 -9.79
N LEU A 35 -9.61 6.99 -10.48
CA LEU A 35 -8.77 5.94 -9.87
C LEU A 35 -7.44 6.51 -9.36
N ILE A 36 -6.80 7.38 -10.13
CA ILE A 36 -5.56 8.05 -9.72
C ILE A 36 -5.80 8.91 -8.49
N ALA A 37 -6.87 9.71 -8.48
CA ALA A 37 -7.24 10.51 -7.30
C ALA A 37 -7.51 9.64 -6.07
N SER A 38 -8.16 8.47 -6.25
CA SER A 38 -8.40 7.51 -5.17
C SER A 38 -7.09 6.91 -4.62
N VAL A 39 -6.11 6.66 -5.48
CA VAL A 39 -4.77 6.20 -5.06
C VAL A 39 -4.06 7.28 -4.25
N GLU A 40 -4.07 8.52 -4.74
CA GLU A 40 -3.43 9.66 -4.06
C GLU A 40 -4.04 9.92 -2.68
N GLU A 41 -5.37 9.88 -2.56
CA GLU A 41 -6.06 10.01 -1.27
C GLU A 41 -5.63 8.93 -0.28
N ARG A 42 -5.56 7.67 -0.74
CA ARG A 42 -5.13 6.55 0.09
C ARG A 42 -3.66 6.62 0.49
N GLN A 43 -2.78 7.07 -0.41
CA GLN A 43 -1.37 7.30 -0.08
C GLN A 43 -1.22 8.39 0.98
N GLN A 44 -1.99 9.47 0.90
CA GLN A 44 -2.00 10.50 1.94
C GLN A 44 -2.55 9.96 3.26
N SER A 45 -3.60 9.14 3.23
CA SER A 45 -4.11 8.48 4.43
C SER A 45 -3.07 7.55 5.06
N LEU A 46 -2.38 6.76 4.24
CA LEU A 46 -1.33 5.84 4.68
C LEU A 46 -0.17 6.61 5.35
N ALA A 47 0.25 7.74 4.79
CA ALA A 47 1.28 8.59 5.39
C ALA A 47 0.87 9.08 6.79
N ARG A 48 -0.37 9.57 6.96
CA ARG A 48 -0.89 10.00 8.26
C ARG A 48 -0.94 8.85 9.28
N GLN A 49 -1.34 7.66 8.83
CA GLN A 49 -1.38 6.46 9.68
C GLN A 49 0.02 6.01 10.11
N HIS A 50 1.01 6.16 9.24
CA HIS A 50 2.40 5.86 9.57
C HIS A 50 2.95 6.81 10.64
N ASP A 51 2.60 8.10 10.58
CA ASP A 51 2.96 9.07 11.62
C ASP A 51 2.30 8.72 12.97
N GLU A 52 1.02 8.34 12.95
CA GLU A 52 0.30 7.91 14.16
C GLU A 52 0.88 6.62 14.74
N TYR A 53 1.16 5.62 13.90
CA TYR A 53 1.82 4.38 14.29
C TYR A 53 3.17 4.65 14.97
N ARG A 54 4.00 5.51 14.37
CA ARG A 54 5.30 5.89 14.94
C ARG A 54 5.14 6.56 16.30
N GLY A 55 4.18 7.48 16.43
CA GLY A 55 3.91 8.17 17.70
C GLY A 55 3.42 7.21 18.81
N LEU A 56 2.70 6.14 18.46
CA LEU A 56 2.29 5.11 19.40
C LEU A 56 3.47 4.23 19.84
N GLN A 57 4.36 3.86 18.92
CA GLN A 57 5.57 3.11 19.24
C GLN A 57 6.51 3.92 20.14
N GLU A 58 6.76 5.19 19.81
CA GLU A 58 7.59 6.08 20.63
C GLU A 58 7.03 6.24 22.04
N GLN A 59 5.70 6.34 22.20
CA GLN A 59 5.08 6.37 23.52
C GLN A 59 5.26 5.06 24.30
N ALA A 60 5.20 3.91 23.63
CA ALA A 60 5.48 2.62 24.27
C ALA A 60 6.94 2.54 24.73
N GLU A 61 7.89 2.95 23.89
CA GLU A 61 9.33 2.97 24.21
C GLU A 61 9.63 3.89 25.41
N ILE A 62 9.10 5.11 25.43
CA ILE A 62 9.26 6.04 26.55
C ILE A 62 8.75 5.43 27.87
N LEU A 63 7.64 4.70 27.83
CA LEU A 63 7.10 4.05 29.02
C LEU A 63 7.90 2.81 29.43
N GLN A 64 8.50 2.09 28.48
CA GLN A 64 9.44 0.99 28.75
C GLN A 64 10.71 1.52 29.44
N ASP A 65 11.31 2.59 28.93
CA ASP A 65 12.46 3.24 29.56
C ASP A 65 12.13 3.69 30.99
N ARG A 66 10.95 4.30 31.17
CA ARG A 66 10.47 4.74 32.48
C ARG A 66 10.23 3.57 33.44
N LEU A 67 9.76 2.44 32.95
CA LEU A 67 9.60 1.22 33.74
C LEU A 67 10.96 0.71 34.21
N GLU A 68 11.93 0.63 33.30
CA GLU A 68 13.29 0.20 33.62
C GLU A 68 13.94 1.12 34.68
N ASP A 69 13.83 2.44 34.49
CA ASP A 69 14.32 3.44 35.45
C ASP A 69 13.66 3.28 36.84
N ALA A 70 12.35 3.00 36.87
CA ALA A 70 11.62 2.80 38.11
C ALA A 70 12.07 1.52 38.84
N GLU A 71 12.29 0.42 38.10
CA GLU A 71 12.81 -0.84 38.63
C GLU A 71 14.24 -0.70 39.15
N GLN A 72 15.11 -0.04 38.40
CA GLN A 72 16.49 0.25 38.81
C GLN A 72 16.51 1.11 40.09
N THR A 73 15.70 2.17 40.13
CA THR A 73 15.60 3.06 41.30
C THR A 73 15.07 2.31 42.53
N LEU A 74 14.05 1.46 42.36
CA LEU A 74 13.51 0.65 43.45
C LEU A 74 14.56 -0.33 43.99
N SER A 75 15.33 -0.96 43.10
CA SER A 75 16.44 -1.85 43.46
C SER A 75 17.49 -1.12 44.31
N LEU A 76 17.92 0.07 43.87
CA LEU A 76 18.87 0.91 44.62
C LEU A 76 18.33 1.31 45.99
N LEU A 77 17.08 1.76 46.08
CA LEU A 77 16.43 2.12 47.35
C LEU A 77 16.32 0.93 48.31
N SER A 78 15.93 -0.24 47.79
CA SER A 78 15.84 -1.46 48.60
C SER A 78 17.20 -1.86 49.17
N SER A 79 18.27 -1.72 48.38
CA SER A 79 19.65 -2.06 48.77
C SER A 79 20.28 -1.09 49.77
N THR A 80 19.78 0.16 49.81
CA THR A 80 20.26 1.24 50.67
C THR A 80 19.33 1.49 51.87
N SER A 81 18.21 0.77 51.96
CA SER A 81 17.24 0.84 53.05
C SER A 81 17.87 0.60 54.42
N LEU A 82 17.25 1.15 55.48
CA LEU A 82 17.69 0.98 56.87
C LEU A 82 17.86 -0.50 57.25
N ALA A 83 16.95 -1.37 56.79
CA ALA A 83 17.04 -2.81 57.02
C ALA A 83 18.28 -3.41 56.36
N ALA A 84 18.61 -3.01 55.13
CA ALA A 84 19.83 -3.42 54.46
C ALA A 84 21.09 -2.85 55.15
N GLN A 85 21.05 -1.63 55.67
CA GLN A 85 22.14 -1.03 56.45
C GLN A 85 22.34 -1.72 57.80
N GLN A 86 21.25 -2.11 58.48
CA GLN A 86 21.28 -2.88 59.72
C GLN A 86 21.83 -4.30 59.49
N ALA A 87 21.42 -4.96 58.41
CA ALA A 87 21.99 -6.25 58.00
C ALA A 87 23.50 -6.16 57.70
N ARG A 88 23.99 -4.99 57.26
CA ARG A 88 25.40 -4.69 57.03
C ARG A 88 26.14 -4.14 58.26
N GLY A 89 25.47 -3.98 59.40
CA GLY A 89 26.07 -3.49 60.66
C GLY A 89 26.41 -2.00 60.71
N LEU A 90 25.83 -1.16 59.84
CA LEU A 90 26.25 0.24 59.61
C LEU A 90 25.34 1.31 60.27
N SER A 91 24.49 0.97 61.24
CA SER A 91 23.50 1.93 61.76
C SER A 91 24.11 2.99 62.70
N SER A 92 24.29 4.22 62.18
CA SER A 92 24.59 5.42 62.97
C SER A 92 23.29 6.09 63.41
N THR A 93 23.02 6.08 64.71
CA THR A 93 21.86 6.73 65.35
C THR A 93 22.04 8.26 65.37
N SER A 94 21.47 8.99 64.41
CA SER A 94 21.27 10.44 64.52
C SER A 94 19.78 10.78 64.36
N GLY A 95 19.27 11.66 65.22
CA GLY A 95 17.84 11.93 65.45
C GLY A 95 17.06 12.61 64.32
N HIS A 96 17.59 12.66 63.09
CA HIS A 96 16.93 13.20 61.89
C HIS A 96 16.32 12.10 60.98
N SER A 97 16.34 10.84 61.43
CA SER A 97 16.01 9.66 60.62
C SER A 97 14.53 9.46 60.30
N GLY A 98 13.60 9.94 61.15
CA GLY A 98 12.17 9.66 61.00
C GLY A 98 11.54 10.23 59.72
N HIS A 99 11.79 11.52 59.43
CA HIS A 99 11.26 12.15 58.21
C HIS A 99 11.89 11.62 56.93
N GLN A 100 13.18 11.25 56.97
CA GLN A 100 13.83 10.64 55.82
C GLN A 100 13.31 9.23 55.54
N ALA A 101 13.10 8.43 56.59
CA ALA A 101 12.51 7.09 56.46
C ALA A 101 11.11 7.14 55.83
N ILE A 102 10.25 8.07 56.27
CA ILE A 102 8.90 8.26 55.71
C ILE A 102 8.95 8.67 54.23
N ARG A 103 9.88 9.56 53.85
CA ARG A 103 10.04 10.00 52.44
C ARG A 103 10.51 8.84 51.56
N LEU A 104 11.47 8.04 52.03
CA LEU A 104 11.98 6.88 51.29
C LEU A 104 10.90 5.80 51.14
N SER A 105 10.15 5.49 52.20
CA SER A 105 9.06 4.50 52.14
C SER A 105 7.93 4.95 51.21
N SER A 106 7.59 6.24 51.23
CA SER A 106 6.60 6.82 50.30
C SER A 106 7.09 6.72 48.84
N ARG A 107 8.37 7.01 48.60
CA ARG A 107 8.98 6.86 47.27
C ARG A 107 8.99 5.40 46.79
N GLU A 108 9.32 4.44 47.65
CA GLU A 108 9.25 3.01 47.31
C GLU A 108 7.83 2.58 46.95
N GLN A 109 6.83 3.02 47.72
CA GLN A 109 5.42 2.72 47.43
C GLN A 109 4.99 3.30 46.08
N GLN A 110 5.40 4.53 45.79
CA GLN A 110 5.14 5.17 44.50
C GLN A 110 5.76 4.39 43.34
N LEU A 111 7.05 4.02 43.46
CA LEU A 111 7.74 3.25 42.43
C LEU A 111 7.11 1.87 42.22
N ARG A 112 6.71 1.18 43.30
CA ARG A 112 6.00 -0.11 43.18
C ARG A 112 4.67 0.03 42.46
N ALA A 113 3.90 1.09 42.75
CA ALA A 113 2.64 1.35 42.05
C ALA A 113 2.88 1.68 40.57
N GLU A 114 3.92 2.44 40.28
CA GLU A 114 4.34 2.78 38.91
C GLU A 114 4.74 1.52 38.12
N ILE A 115 5.60 0.67 38.67
CA ILE A 115 6.01 -0.61 38.06
C ILE A 115 4.81 -1.55 37.82
N GLN A 116 3.80 -1.51 38.69
CA GLN A 116 2.58 -2.31 38.50
C GLN A 116 1.65 -1.78 37.40
N THR A 117 1.68 -0.48 37.13
CA THR A 117 0.72 0.18 36.23
C THR A 117 1.28 0.41 34.83
N LEU A 118 2.57 0.75 34.71
CA LEU A 118 3.23 1.01 33.43
C LEU A 118 3.10 -0.13 32.41
N PRO A 119 3.23 -1.43 32.76
CA PRO A 119 3.04 -2.52 31.80
C PRO A 119 1.67 -2.53 31.13
N VAL A 120 0.62 -2.09 31.84
CA VAL A 120 -0.75 -2.02 31.27
C VAL A 120 -0.82 -0.92 30.22
N SER A 121 -0.21 0.24 30.49
CA SER A 121 -0.15 1.35 29.55
C SER A 121 0.71 1.01 28.33
N ILE A 122 1.87 0.38 28.53
CA ILE A 122 2.74 -0.11 27.43
C ILE A 122 1.95 -1.04 26.51
N ALA A 123 1.28 -2.06 27.09
CA ALA A 123 0.48 -3.00 26.33
C ALA A 123 -0.73 -2.35 25.62
N GLU A 124 -1.24 -1.22 26.12
CA GLU A 124 -2.27 -0.46 25.41
C GLU A 124 -1.72 0.23 24.16
N PHE A 125 -0.59 0.92 24.27
CA PHE A 125 0.06 1.58 23.13
C PHE A 125 0.51 0.57 22.07
N GLU A 126 1.10 -0.55 22.49
CA GLU A 126 1.49 -1.63 21.58
C GLU A 126 0.28 -2.24 20.84
N ARG A 127 -0.85 -2.46 21.53
CA ARG A 127 -2.08 -2.95 20.89
C ARG A 127 -2.64 -1.94 19.89
N ARG A 128 -2.62 -0.65 20.21
CA ARG A 128 -3.05 0.41 19.28
C ARG A 128 -2.13 0.48 18.07
N ALA A 129 -0.81 0.36 18.28
CA ALA A 129 0.17 0.32 17.19
C ALA A 129 -0.06 -0.90 16.29
N ALA A 130 -0.32 -2.08 16.85
CA ALA A 130 -0.64 -3.28 16.07
C ALA A 130 -1.94 -3.11 15.25
N ALA A 131 -2.99 -2.53 15.84
CA ALA A 131 -4.22 -2.23 15.12
C ALA A 131 -3.99 -1.22 13.97
N MET A 132 -3.12 -0.23 14.18
CA MET A 132 -2.73 0.71 13.14
C MET A 132 -1.94 0.04 12.01
N ALA A 133 -1.02 -0.86 12.34
CA ALA A 133 -0.28 -1.64 11.35
C ALA A 133 -1.22 -2.50 10.47
N GLU A 134 -2.26 -3.11 11.06
CA GLU A 134 -3.28 -3.82 10.28
C GLU A 134 -4.07 -2.89 9.33
N LEU A 135 -4.44 -1.70 9.81
CA LEU A 135 -5.12 -0.69 8.99
C LEU A 135 -4.25 -0.25 7.81
N MET A 136 -2.96 -0.01 8.07
CA MET A 136 -1.97 0.34 7.04
C MET A 136 -1.82 -0.78 6.01
N ALA A 137 -1.74 -2.04 6.45
CA ALA A 137 -1.66 -3.19 5.54
C ALA A 137 -2.88 -3.27 4.61
N ARG A 138 -4.10 -3.09 5.14
CA ARG A 138 -5.33 -3.06 4.33
C ARG A 138 -5.34 -1.91 3.33
N ASN A 139 -4.84 -0.74 3.72
CA ASN A 139 -4.73 0.40 2.81
C ASN A 139 -3.70 0.17 1.71
N GLN A 140 -2.57 -0.47 2.04
CA GLN A 140 -1.56 -0.86 1.07
C GLN A 140 -2.13 -1.86 0.05
N ASP A 141 -2.82 -2.90 0.51
CA ASP A 141 -3.50 -3.87 -0.37
C ASP A 141 -4.48 -3.19 -1.34
N GLU A 142 -5.21 -2.17 -0.88
CA GLU A 142 -6.14 -1.47 -1.76
C GLU A 142 -5.43 -0.55 -2.75
N ILE A 143 -4.35 0.10 -2.35
CA ILE A 143 -3.51 0.88 -3.29
C ILE A 143 -3.02 -0.04 -4.40
N GLU A 144 -2.54 -1.24 -4.07
CA GLU A 144 -2.09 -2.23 -5.06
C GLU A 144 -3.22 -2.68 -6.00
N ARG A 145 -4.43 -2.92 -5.48
CA ARG A 145 -5.60 -3.24 -6.31
C ARG A 145 -5.98 -2.10 -7.26
N LEU A 146 -5.96 -0.87 -6.78
CA LEU A 146 -6.27 0.31 -7.60
C LEU A 146 -5.20 0.53 -8.68
N GLN A 147 -3.92 0.35 -8.34
CA GLN A 147 -2.83 0.40 -9.30
C GLN A 147 -2.95 -0.68 -10.38
N ALA A 148 -3.23 -1.93 -10.00
CA ALA A 148 -3.50 -3.00 -10.96
C ALA A 148 -4.66 -2.66 -11.89
N ARG A 149 -5.74 -2.04 -11.36
CA ARG A 149 -6.88 -1.61 -12.18
C ARG A 149 -6.53 -0.49 -13.15
N ILE A 150 -5.68 0.46 -12.73
CA ILE A 150 -5.15 1.52 -13.61
C ILE A 150 -4.34 0.89 -14.75
N ASP A 151 -3.47 -0.07 -14.45
CA ASP A 151 -2.64 -0.75 -15.44
C ASP A 151 -3.48 -1.56 -16.43
N GLU A 152 -4.54 -2.25 -15.96
CA GLU A 152 -5.50 -2.94 -16.82
C GLU A 152 -6.18 -1.99 -17.82
N ILE A 153 -6.65 -0.82 -17.36
CA ILE A 153 -7.31 0.15 -18.23
C ILE A 153 -6.31 0.71 -19.25
N ARG A 154 -5.08 1.04 -18.83
CA ARG A 154 -4.02 1.51 -19.73
C ARG A 154 -3.67 0.47 -20.80
N ALA A 155 -3.49 -0.79 -20.41
CA ALA A 155 -3.20 -1.87 -21.34
C ALA A 155 -4.35 -2.11 -22.33
N ALA A 156 -5.60 -1.99 -21.88
CA ALA A 156 -6.77 -2.08 -22.76
C ALA A 156 -6.82 -0.92 -23.77
N GLU A 157 -6.51 0.31 -23.35
CA GLU A 157 -6.43 1.47 -24.26
C GLU A 157 -5.30 1.32 -25.29
N GLU A 158 -4.13 0.82 -24.89
CA GLU A 158 -3.02 0.53 -25.81
C GLU A 158 -3.38 -0.55 -26.83
N ALA A 159 -4.05 -1.64 -26.39
CA ALA A 159 -4.51 -2.70 -27.28
C ALA A 159 -5.59 -2.21 -28.27
N GLU A 160 -6.50 -1.34 -27.83
CA GLU A 160 -7.48 -0.70 -28.73
C GLU A 160 -6.81 0.25 -29.74
N ALA A 161 -5.77 0.98 -29.32
CA ALA A 161 -5.00 1.86 -30.21
C ALA A 161 -4.21 1.06 -31.27
N GLU A 162 -3.61 -0.07 -30.88
CA GLU A 162 -2.91 -0.97 -31.81
C GLU A 162 -3.90 -1.68 -32.76
N ALA A 163 -5.05 -2.12 -32.25
CA ALA A 163 -6.12 -2.71 -33.06
C ALA A 163 -6.72 -1.70 -34.05
N ALA A 164 -6.79 -0.41 -33.71
CA ALA A 164 -7.20 0.64 -34.65
C ALA A 164 -6.18 0.81 -35.79
N TRP A 165 -4.89 0.63 -35.51
CA TRP A 165 -3.81 0.67 -36.51
C TRP A 165 -3.87 -0.51 -37.49
N TYR A 166 -4.11 -1.73 -37.01
CA TYR A 166 -4.25 -2.92 -37.87
C TYR A 166 -5.64 -3.06 -38.52
N GLY A 167 -6.70 -2.58 -37.85
CA GLY A 167 -8.09 -2.63 -38.34
C GLY A 167 -8.39 -1.64 -39.46
N GLY A 168 -7.57 -0.61 -39.65
CA GLY A 168 -7.68 0.35 -40.76
C GLY A 168 -7.23 -0.18 -42.12
N GLN A 169 -6.49 -1.30 -42.18
CA GLN A 169 -6.03 -1.89 -43.45
C GLN A 169 -6.86 -3.09 -43.93
N GLN A 170 -7.78 -3.63 -43.13
CA GLN A 170 -8.69 -4.71 -43.53
C GLN A 170 -10.15 -4.25 -43.49
N GLY A 171 -10.43 -3.16 -44.21
CA GLY A 171 -11.76 -2.56 -44.26
C GLY A 171 -12.06 -1.93 -45.62
N GLY A 172 -11.81 -2.69 -46.69
CA GLY A 172 -12.07 -2.27 -48.06
C GLY A 172 -11.93 -3.38 -49.09
N THR A 173 -12.46 -4.57 -48.82
CA THR A 173 -12.84 -5.49 -49.92
C THR A 173 -14.17 -5.00 -50.45
N ASP A 174 -14.11 -4.05 -51.39
CA ASP A 174 -15.22 -3.72 -52.26
C ASP A 174 -15.47 -4.93 -53.18
N PRO A 175 -16.62 -5.62 -53.09
CA PRO A 175 -16.89 -6.77 -53.94
C PRO A 175 -17.41 -6.29 -55.28
N GLY A 176 -16.47 -6.04 -56.19
CA GLY A 176 -16.72 -6.21 -57.62
C GLY A 176 -16.42 -4.98 -58.45
N TRP A 177 -15.32 -5.04 -59.19
CA TRP A 177 -15.29 -4.82 -60.64
C TRP A 177 -14.19 -5.70 -61.23
N MET A 178 -14.52 -6.36 -62.35
CA MET A 178 -13.69 -7.31 -63.08
C MET A 178 -12.56 -6.64 -63.89
N GLY A 179 -11.50 -7.41 -64.19
CA GLY A 179 -10.53 -7.21 -65.29
C GLY A 179 -9.22 -6.57 -64.81
N ASP A 180 -8.01 -7.09 -65.02
CA ASP A 180 -7.41 -7.88 -66.12
C ASP A 180 -6.06 -8.47 -65.60
N PRO A 181 -5.53 -9.62 -66.07
CA PRO A 181 -4.24 -10.13 -65.62
C PRO A 181 -3.11 -9.60 -66.50
N GLY A 182 -2.42 -8.56 -66.04
CA GLY A 182 -1.37 -7.90 -66.81
C GLY A 182 -0.15 -7.51 -65.98
N SER A 183 0.83 -8.42 -65.92
CA SER A 183 2.28 -8.20 -66.06
C SER A 183 2.96 -6.92 -65.53
N GLY A 184 4.00 -7.12 -64.70
CA GLY A 184 5.11 -6.18 -64.46
C GLY A 184 4.97 -5.41 -63.14
N GLY A 185 5.89 -5.46 -62.19
CA GLY A 185 7.34 -5.40 -62.33
C GLY A 185 7.82 -4.04 -61.80
N GLY A 186 8.63 -4.03 -60.74
CA GLY A 186 9.27 -2.85 -60.15
C GLY A 186 8.95 -2.71 -58.67
N GLY A 187 9.88 -2.67 -57.72
CA GLY A 187 11.31 -2.40 -57.80
C GLY A 187 11.63 -1.19 -56.92
N GLY A 188 12.45 -1.42 -55.88
CA GLY A 188 13.15 -0.39 -55.09
C GLY A 188 12.37 0.10 -53.85
N SER A 189 12.85 0.18 -52.61
CA SER A 189 14.13 0.08 -51.89
C SER A 189 14.35 1.33 -51.04
N TYR A 190 14.88 1.11 -49.84
CA TYR A 190 15.61 2.00 -48.92
C TYR A 190 14.86 2.65 -47.75
N GLY A 191 15.35 2.27 -46.56
CA GLY A 191 15.09 2.90 -45.28
C GLY A 191 15.73 2.16 -44.09
N TYR A 192 16.94 1.61 -44.23
CA TYR A 192 17.73 1.08 -43.11
C TYR A 192 18.68 2.19 -42.61
N PHE A 193 18.34 2.77 -41.47
CA PHE A 193 19.20 3.53 -40.55
C PHE A 193 18.53 3.33 -39.18
N GLY A 194 19.07 2.55 -38.24
CA GLY A 194 20.27 2.86 -37.45
C GLY A 194 19.81 2.76 -35.98
N ALA A 195 20.03 1.61 -35.35
CA ALA A 195 20.97 1.43 -34.24
C ALA A 195 20.58 2.14 -32.92
N GLY A 196 20.26 1.34 -31.90
CA GLY A 196 20.08 1.82 -30.53
C GLY A 196 19.45 0.80 -29.59
N GLN A 197 20.15 -0.31 -29.34
CA GLN A 197 19.82 -1.28 -28.30
C GLN A 197 20.37 -0.81 -26.93
N ALA A 198 19.82 -1.39 -25.86
CA ALA A 198 20.19 -1.34 -24.43
C ALA A 198 19.51 -0.22 -23.62
N SER A 199 18.52 -0.52 -22.77
CA SER A 199 18.63 -1.21 -21.46
C SER A 199 19.55 -0.50 -20.47
N SER A 200 18.95 0.14 -19.49
CA SER A 200 19.49 0.19 -18.12
C SER A 200 18.33 0.24 -17.11
N SER A 201 18.06 -0.95 -16.59
CA SER A 201 17.57 -1.15 -15.22
C SER A 201 18.53 -0.44 -14.24
N ALA A 202 18.01 0.47 -13.43
CA ALA A 202 18.71 0.97 -12.25
C ALA A 202 17.81 0.80 -11.03
N SER A 203 17.84 -0.42 -10.48
CA SER A 203 17.49 -0.69 -9.09
C SER A 203 18.79 -0.77 -8.31
N TYR A 204 19.03 0.15 -7.37
CA TYR A 204 19.88 -0.11 -6.21
C TYR A 204 19.52 0.81 -5.05
N SER A 205 19.04 0.21 -3.96
CA SER A 205 18.98 0.78 -2.62
C SER A 205 20.37 1.14 -2.11
N GLN A 206 20.53 2.25 -1.41
CA GLN A 206 21.56 2.32 -0.36
C GLN A 206 21.16 3.28 0.77
N TYR A 207 21.18 2.70 1.98
CA TYR A 207 21.15 3.28 3.31
C TYR A 207 22.12 4.47 3.52
N GLY A 208 21.85 5.29 4.54
CA GLY A 208 22.91 5.82 5.42
C GLY A 208 22.85 7.33 5.68
N GLY A 209 22.63 7.69 6.95
CA GLY A 209 22.51 9.08 7.41
C GLY A 209 23.81 9.87 7.55
N ALA A 210 23.61 11.14 7.91
CA ALA A 210 24.47 12.01 8.68
C ALA A 210 23.58 13.13 9.26
#